data_AF-A0A0G0F1P5-F1
#
_entry.id   AF-A0A0G0F1P5-F1
#
_cell.length_a   1.000
_cell.length_b   1.000
_cell.length_c   1.000
_cell.angle_alpha   90.00
_cell.angle_beta   90.00
_cell.angle_gamma   90.00
#
_symmetry.space_group_name_H-M   'P 1'
#
loop_
_entity.id
_entity.type
_entity.pdbx_description
1 polymer ?
#
loop_
_entity_poly.entity_id
_entity_poly.type
_entity_poly.pdbx_seq_one_letter_code
_entity_poly.pdbx_strand_id
1 'polypeptide(L)' 'CGWHKVSKDGRLPLELDHINGDSKDNRIKNLRVLCPNCHSLKPTHRGRNIKKK' A
#
# COMPACT_ATOMS: atom_id res chain seq x y z
N CYS A 1 0.45 6.74 11.54
CA CYS A 1 1.88 6.98 11.85
C CYS A 1 2.26 8.46 11.87
N GLY A 2 1.41 9.39 11.41
CA GLY A 2 1.73 10.83 11.41
C GLY A 2 2.67 11.28 10.29
N TRP A 3 3.00 10.40 9.34
CA TRP A 3 3.92 10.73 8.25
C TRP A 3 3.20 11.47 7.12
N HIS A 4 3.69 12.67 6.77
CA HIS A 4 3.09 13.56 5.77
C HIS A 4 4.15 14.25 4.90
N LYS A 5 5.27 13.57 4.60
CA LYS A 5 6.37 14.18 3.83
C LYS A 5 5.98 14.29 2.35
N VAL A 6 6.00 15.50 1.82
CA VAL A 6 5.71 15.81 0.41
C VAL A 6 6.98 15.66 -0.43
N SER A 7 6.85 15.20 -1.67
CA SER A 7 7.95 15.12 -2.64
C SER A 7 8.33 16.51 -3.19
N LYS A 8 9.47 16.61 -3.89
CA LYS A 8 9.96 17.88 -4.46
C LYS A 8 8.97 18.52 -5.45
N ASP A 9 8.16 17.70 -6.12
CA ASP A 9 7.11 18.09 -7.05
C ASP A 9 5.75 18.36 -6.38
N GLY A 10 5.69 18.42 -5.05
CA GLY A 10 4.49 18.80 -4.31
C GLY A 10 3.47 17.68 -4.12
N ARG A 11 3.79 16.43 -4.47
CA ARG A 11 2.89 15.28 -4.35
C ARG A 11 3.11 14.54 -3.05
N LEU A 12 2.02 14.03 -2.45
CA LEU A 12 2.14 13.13 -1.31
C LEU A 12 2.38 11.71 -1.84
N PRO A 13 3.50 11.06 -1.50
CA PRO A 13 3.84 9.72 -1.99
C PRO A 13 3.00 8.69 -1.24
N LEU A 14 1.77 8.51 -1.69
CA LEU A 14 0.83 7.54 -1.17
C LEU A 14 0.89 6.26 -2.00
N GLU A 15 0.71 5.12 -1.35
CA GLU A 15 0.66 3.80 -1.99
C GLU A 15 -0.71 3.17 -1.75
N LEU A 16 -1.20 2.44 -2.76
CA LEU A 16 -2.43 1.67 -2.69
C LEU A 16 -2.14 0.28 -2.10
N ASP A 17 -2.95 -0.15 -1.14
CA ASP A 17 -2.87 -1.46 -0.51
C ASP A 17 -4.23 -2.17 -0.55
N HIS A 18 -4.21 -3.45 -0.92
CA HIS A 18 -5.37 -4.34 -0.87
C HIS A 18 -5.46 -4.96 0.54
N ILE A 19 -6.54 -4.66 1.27
CA ILE A 19 -6.75 -5.08 2.67
C ILE A 19 -6.66 -6.60 2.81
N ASN A 20 -7.25 -7.36 1.88
CA ASN A 20 -7.20 -8.81 1.85
C ASN A 20 -5.93 -9.40 1.20
N GLY A 21 -5.06 -8.58 0.62
CA GLY A 21 -3.85 -9.03 -0.08
C GLY A 21 -4.05 -9.67 -1.45
N ASP A 22 -5.27 -9.67 -2.00
CA ASP A 22 -5.56 -10.11 -3.36
C ASP A 22 -5.54 -8.91 -4.32
N SER A 23 -4.55 -8.88 -5.21
CA SER A 23 -4.37 -7.82 -6.21
C SER A 23 -5.48 -7.77 -7.25
N LYS A 24 -6.33 -8.81 -7.34
CA LYS A 24 -7.48 -8.86 -8.26
C LYS A 24 -8.75 -8.28 -7.65
N ASP A 25 -8.83 -8.14 -6.33
CA ASP A 25 -10.02 -7.61 -5.65
C ASP A 25 -9.99 -6.07 -5.56
N ASN A 26 -10.43 -5.42 -6.64
CA ASN A 26 -10.42 -3.96 -6.78
C ASN A 26 -11.68 -3.27 -6.25
N ARG A 27 -12.47 -3.92 -5.40
CA ARG A 27 -13.64 -3.29 -4.77
C ARG A 27 -13.15 -2.18 -3.84
N ILE A 28 -13.77 -0.99 -3.89
CA ILE A 28 -13.37 0.18 -3.09
C ILE A 28 -13.23 -0.15 -1.59
N LYS A 29 -14.15 -0.97 -1.04
CA LYS A 29 -14.10 -1.43 0.36
C LYS A 29 -12.87 -2.27 0.73
N ASN A 30 -12.19 -2.85 -0.26
CA ASN A 30 -10.98 -3.65 -0.09
C ASN A 30 -9.69 -2.83 -0.33
N LEU A 31 -9.81 -1.59 -0.78
CA LEU A 31 -8.68 -0.72 -1.05
C LEU A 31 -8.47 0.25 0.11
N ARG A 32 -7.21 0.49 0.47
CA ARG A 32 -6.83 1.59 1.36
C ARG A 32 -5.58 2.29 0.85
N VAL A 33 -5.45 3.55 1.24
CA VAL A 33 -4.30 4.38 0.90
C VAL A 33 -3.39 4.49 2.12
N LEU A 34 -2.12 4.16 1.95
CA LEU A 34 -1.11 4.16 3.00
C LEU A 34 0.10 5.01 2.59
N CYS A 35 0.85 5.51 3.59
CA CYS A 35 2.18 6.01 3.31
C CYS A 35 3.17 4.85 3.08
N PRO A 36 4.32 5.08 2.43
CA PRO A 36 5.24 4.01 2.04
C PRO A 36 5.81 3.27 3.26
N ASN A 37 5.99 4.00 4.37
CA ASN A 37 6.47 3.42 5.62
C ASN A 37 5.43 2.52 6.29
N CYS A 38 4.14 2.86 6.21
CA CYS A 38 3.08 2.00 6.76
C CYS A 38 2.77 0.82 5.84
N HIS A 39 2.89 1.02 4.53
CA HIS A 39 2.68 -0.04 3.56
C HIS A 39 3.80 -1.08 3.65
N SER A 40 5.06 -0.69 3.85
CA SER A 40 6.20 -1.63 3.98
C SER A 40 6.04 -2.66 5.11
N LEU A 41 5.31 -2.28 6.16
CA LEU A 41 4.98 -3.13 7.32
C LEU A 41 3.84 -4.13 7.05
N LYS A 42 3.13 -4.02 5.92
CA LYS A 42 2.05 -4.96 5.60
C LYS A 42 2.61 -6.31 5.16
N PRO A 43 1.98 -7.42 5.58
CA PRO A 43 2.38 -8.77 5.14
C PRO A 43 2.19 -8.97 3.63
N THR A 44 1.38 -8.15 2.99
CA THR A 44 1.01 -8.14 1.57
C THR A 44 1.89 -7.22 0.72
N HIS A 45 2.75 -6.40 1.34
CA HIS A 45 3.54 -5.39 0.65
C HIS A 45 4.38 -6.01 -0.49
N ARG A 46 4.23 -5.45 -1.70
CA ARG A 46 4.95 -5.87 -2.92
C ARG A 46 4.88 -7.39 -3.17
N GLY A 47 3.73 -8.00 -2.87
CA GLY A 47 3.51 -9.42 -3.12
C GLY A 47 4.28 -10.35 -2.17
N ARG A 48 4.68 -9.86 -0.98
CA ARG A 48 5.33 -10.69 0.06
C ARG A 48 4.48 -11.89 0.51
N ASN A 49 3.16 -11.82 0.33
CA ASN A 49 2.23 -12.91 0.57
C ASN A 49 2.15 -13.94 -0.59
N ILE A 50 2.77 -13.66 -1.74
CA ILE A 50 2.76 -14.56 -2.91
C ILE A 50 3.89 -15.57 -2.76
N LYS A 51 3.54 -16.87 -2.72
CA LYS A 51 4.54 -17.94 -2.81
C LYS A 51 5.12 -17.94 -4.22
N LYS A 52 6.45 -17.85 -4.34
CA LYS A 52 7.14 -18.11 -5.61
C LYS A 52 6.90 -19.57 -5.99
N LYS A 53 6.48 -19.82 -7.22
CA LYS A 53 6.45 -21.17 -7.80
C LYS A 53 7.87 -21.64 -8.10
#